data_AF-A0A6G8DHB3-F1
#
_entry.id   AF-A0A6G8DHB3-F1
#
_cell.length_a   1.000
_cell.length_b   1.000
_cell.length_c   1.000
_cell.angle_alpha   90.00
_cell.angle_beta   90.00
_cell.angle_gamma   90.00
#
_symmetry.space_group_name_H-M   'P 1'
#
loop_
_entity.id
_entity.type
_entity.pdbx_description
1 polymer ?
#
loop_
_entity_poly.entity_id
_entity_poly.type
_entity_poly.pdbx_seq_one_letter_code
_entity_poly.pdbx_strand_id
1 'polypeptide(L)'
;MAGNNNFQSLREFSQKVYKFQQGKSIFALDPHGEINGGAINHVALPSDQFNLIKGGVCASLTCAWLKEKQTSGNSFRGNSAGGNIHTGKNLDTVAAAATYQIEYVSNFQKNSPIKLYGLKPLSYPDGNDVLVTKMTPFQRTTMSGYVERGFLREIEVLPSILNACEREHLKMGRGVYISFTLRSTVEGKQGGGHAVGAYRSRGDKLYFFDSNCGVYHVADPYSFFDAWINCYKNIGYEVTINENNGNGFTYVKG
;
A
#
# COMPACT_ATOMS: atom_id res chain seq x y z
N MET A 1 18.31 2.88 18.45
CA MET A 1 16.98 3.04 19.07
C MET A 1 15.94 2.47 18.12
N ALA A 2 15.30 1.35 18.47
CA ALA A 2 14.29 0.70 17.63
C ALA A 2 13.03 1.58 17.56
N GLY A 3 12.61 1.94 16.33
CA GLY A 3 11.59 2.94 16.05
C GLY A 3 10.20 2.57 16.56
N ASN A 4 9.62 3.43 17.39
CA ASN A 4 8.19 3.41 17.68
C ASN A 4 7.40 3.80 16.42
N ASN A 5 6.71 2.82 15.82
CA ASN A 5 5.65 3.03 14.84
C ASN A 5 4.54 3.90 15.46
N ASN A 6 4.57 5.22 15.32
CA ASN A 6 3.63 6.08 16.04
C ASN A 6 2.42 6.59 15.22
N PHE A 7 2.00 5.89 14.16
CA PHE A 7 0.69 6.04 13.48
C PHE A 7 -0.56 6.04 14.42
N GLN A 8 -0.34 6.01 15.73
CA GLN A 8 -1.26 6.38 16.80
C GLN A 8 -1.89 7.77 16.61
N SER A 9 -1.13 8.79 16.18
CA SER A 9 -1.65 10.16 15.99
C SER A 9 -2.81 10.22 14.99
N LEU A 10 -2.86 9.28 14.03
CA LEU A 10 -3.96 9.21 13.06
C LEU A 10 -5.34 9.04 13.69
N ARG A 11 -5.41 8.54 14.93
CA ARG A 11 -6.69 8.37 15.65
C ARG A 11 -7.34 9.69 16.03
N GLU A 12 -6.61 10.80 16.00
CA GLU A 12 -7.15 12.14 16.26
C GLU A 12 -8.08 12.60 15.12
N PHE A 13 -7.82 12.16 13.88
CA PHE A 13 -8.54 12.60 12.67
C PHE A 13 -9.36 11.50 12.01
N SER A 14 -9.36 10.29 12.58
CA SER A 14 -9.99 9.11 11.98
C SER A 14 -10.33 8.05 13.01
N GLN A 15 -11.27 7.18 12.65
CA GLN A 15 -11.59 6.01 13.45
C GLN A 15 -10.76 4.82 12.96
N LYS A 16 -9.95 4.23 13.85
CA LYS A 16 -9.22 3.00 13.54
C LYS A 16 -10.20 1.83 13.37
N VAL A 17 -10.29 1.28 12.17
CA VAL A 17 -11.15 0.13 11.88
C VAL A 17 -10.41 -1.17 12.16
N TYR A 18 -9.15 -1.25 11.70
CA TYR A 18 -8.36 -2.46 11.76
C TYR A 18 -6.86 -2.14 11.90
N LYS A 19 -6.15 -2.83 12.81
CA LYS A 19 -4.70 -2.68 12.98
C LYS A 19 -3.97 -3.74 12.16
N PHE A 20 -3.04 -3.28 11.32
CA PHE A 20 -2.13 -4.14 10.57
C PHE A 20 -0.70 -3.66 10.78
N GLN A 21 0.26 -4.57 10.82
CA GLN A 21 1.69 -4.25 10.93
C GLN A 21 2.44 -5.17 9.98
N GLN A 22 2.63 -4.71 8.74
CA GLN A 22 3.25 -5.50 7.67
C GLN A 22 4.57 -6.13 8.12
N GLY A 23 5.52 -5.34 8.63
CA GLY A 23 6.83 -5.86 9.03
C GLY A 23 6.72 -7.06 9.98
N LYS A 24 5.93 -6.91 11.06
CA LYS A 24 5.72 -8.01 12.02
C LYS A 24 5.00 -9.22 11.43
N SER A 25 4.04 -8.98 10.52
CA SER A 25 3.27 -10.05 9.90
C SER A 25 4.14 -10.83 8.88
N ILE A 26 4.99 -10.15 8.12
CA ILE A 26 5.99 -10.77 7.23
C ILE A 26 6.99 -11.57 8.05
N PHE A 27 7.57 -11.01 9.12
CA PHE A 27 8.56 -11.73 9.95
C PHE A 27 8.02 -13.03 10.54
N ALA A 28 6.70 -13.15 10.74
CA ALA A 28 6.09 -14.39 11.19
C ALA A 28 6.04 -15.49 10.10
N LEU A 29 6.33 -15.16 8.84
CA LEU A 29 6.46 -16.10 7.72
C LEU A 29 7.91 -16.54 7.49
N ASP A 30 8.88 -16.03 8.27
CA ASP A 30 10.31 -16.32 8.12
C ASP A 30 10.62 -17.77 8.56
N PRO A 31 11.16 -18.63 7.68
CA PRO A 31 11.50 -20.01 8.02
C PRO A 31 12.65 -20.14 9.03
N HIS A 32 13.43 -19.07 9.25
CA HIS A 32 14.56 -19.04 10.18
C HIS A 32 14.30 -18.17 11.42
N GLY A 33 13.07 -17.71 11.63
CA GLY A 33 12.72 -16.86 12.77
C GLY A 33 12.87 -17.60 14.11
N GLU A 34 14.04 -17.49 14.74
CA GLU A 34 14.38 -18.13 16.04
C GLU A 34 13.50 -17.67 17.23
N ILE A 35 12.63 -16.66 17.07
CA ILE A 35 11.87 -16.08 18.17
C ILE A 35 10.46 -15.77 17.70
N ASN A 36 9.56 -16.75 17.76
CA ASN A 36 8.14 -16.55 18.08
C ASN A 36 7.52 -17.92 18.30
N GLY A 37 7.30 -18.31 19.56
CA GLY A 37 6.45 -19.46 19.95
C GLY A 37 4.96 -19.31 19.57
N GLY A 38 4.67 -18.51 18.53
CA GLY A 38 3.37 -18.30 17.91
C GLY A 38 3.45 -18.18 16.38
N ALA A 39 4.61 -18.49 15.76
CA ALA A 39 4.63 -18.81 14.34
C ALA A 39 3.74 -20.03 14.14
N ILE A 40 2.65 -19.84 13.41
CA ILE A 40 1.75 -20.94 13.14
C ILE A 40 2.45 -21.79 12.07
N ASN A 41 3.02 -22.94 12.47
CA ASN A 41 3.89 -23.79 11.64
C ASN A 41 3.36 -24.14 10.23
N HIS A 42 2.06 -23.98 9.97
CA HIS A 42 1.47 -24.22 8.65
C HIS A 42 1.56 -23.04 7.66
N VAL A 43 2.15 -21.90 8.05
CA VAL A 43 2.19 -20.67 7.23
C VAL A 43 3.62 -20.20 6.91
N ALA A 44 4.66 -20.91 7.39
CA ALA A 44 6.05 -20.55 7.08
C ALA A 44 6.35 -20.74 5.59
N LEU A 45 7.05 -19.79 4.98
CA LEU A 45 7.45 -19.86 3.59
C LEU A 45 8.87 -20.43 3.45
N PRO A 46 9.18 -21.19 2.39
CA PRO A 46 10.55 -21.48 2.00
C PRO A 46 11.40 -20.21 1.86
N SER A 47 12.72 -20.28 2.14
CA SER A 47 13.59 -19.10 2.23
C SER A 47 13.70 -18.30 0.93
N ASP A 48 13.65 -18.99 -0.21
CA ASP A 48 13.56 -18.38 -1.54
C ASP A 48 12.27 -17.56 -1.70
N GLN A 49 11.13 -18.12 -1.33
CA GLN A 49 9.83 -17.43 -1.38
C GLN A 49 9.74 -16.28 -0.39
N PHE A 50 10.28 -16.44 0.82
CA PHE A 50 10.32 -15.39 1.83
C PHE A 50 11.11 -14.17 1.33
N ASN A 51 12.22 -14.39 0.64
CA ASN A 51 13.02 -13.30 0.07
C ASN A 51 12.28 -12.53 -1.04
N LEU A 52 11.39 -13.19 -1.80
CA LEU A 52 10.59 -12.54 -2.84
C LEU A 52 9.52 -11.58 -2.28
N ILE A 53 9.04 -11.82 -1.05
CA ILE A 53 7.95 -11.02 -0.46
C ILE A 53 8.44 -9.91 0.48
N LYS A 54 9.73 -9.90 0.85
CA LYS A 54 10.34 -8.82 1.66
C LYS A 54 10.17 -7.45 1.03
N GLY A 55 10.13 -7.38 -0.30
CA GLY A 55 9.79 -6.19 -1.07
C GLY A 55 8.44 -6.32 -1.76
N GLY A 56 7.62 -5.27 -1.69
CA GLY A 56 6.43 -5.14 -2.55
C GLY A 56 5.14 -5.82 -2.09
N VAL A 57 5.14 -6.60 -0.99
CA VAL A 57 3.90 -7.24 -0.49
C VAL A 57 2.81 -6.24 -0.11
N CYS A 58 3.14 -4.97 0.17
CA CYS A 58 2.19 -3.88 0.36
C CYS A 58 1.27 -3.69 -0.85
N ALA A 59 1.77 -3.89 -2.08
CA ALA A 59 0.97 -3.81 -3.30
C ALA A 59 -0.09 -4.91 -3.34
N SER A 60 0.31 -6.15 -3.03
CA SER A 60 -0.57 -7.31 -2.97
C SER A 60 -1.61 -7.18 -1.84
N LEU A 61 -1.19 -6.77 -0.64
CA LEU A 61 -2.09 -6.50 0.50
C LEU A 61 -3.13 -5.43 0.18
N THR A 62 -2.71 -4.36 -0.49
CA THR A 62 -3.60 -3.26 -0.90
C THR A 62 -4.63 -3.75 -1.92
N CYS A 63 -4.21 -4.52 -2.93
CA CYS A 63 -5.11 -5.08 -3.92
C CYS A 63 -6.12 -6.07 -3.30
N ALA A 64 -5.66 -6.93 -2.38
CA ALA A 64 -6.52 -7.84 -1.62
C ALA A 64 -7.60 -7.07 -0.84
N TRP A 65 -7.19 -6.00 -0.14
CA TRP A 65 -8.12 -5.15 0.61
C TRP A 65 -9.14 -4.44 -0.29
N LEU A 66 -8.69 -3.86 -1.41
CA LEU A 66 -9.56 -3.20 -2.37
C LEU A 66 -10.57 -4.17 -2.98
N LYS A 67 -10.13 -5.39 -3.35
CA LYS A 67 -11.00 -6.43 -3.88
C LYS A 67 -12.08 -6.82 -2.88
N GLU A 68 -11.74 -7.00 -1.60
CA GLU A 68 -12.73 -7.27 -0.55
C GLU A 68 -13.69 -6.11 -0.29
N LYS A 69 -13.24 -4.85 -0.36
CA LYS A 69 -14.19 -3.74 -0.18
C LYS A 69 -15.17 -3.62 -1.34
N GLN A 70 -14.78 -4.10 -2.52
CA GLN A 70 -15.58 -4.00 -3.74
C GLN A 70 -16.44 -5.26 -4.00
N THR A 71 -16.02 -6.41 -3.50
CA THR A 71 -16.72 -7.70 -3.62
C THR A 71 -17.10 -8.21 -2.24
N SER A 72 -18.19 -8.97 -2.10
CA SER A 72 -18.59 -9.53 -0.79
C SER A 72 -17.61 -10.58 -0.20
N GLY A 73 -16.37 -10.68 -0.69
CA GLY A 73 -15.29 -11.54 -0.19
C GLY A 73 -14.78 -11.16 1.21
N ASN A 74 -13.97 -12.02 1.83
CA ASN A 74 -13.80 -12.11 3.29
C ASN A 74 -12.34 -12.14 3.82
N SER A 75 -11.34 -11.51 3.19
CA SER A 75 -9.94 -11.65 3.64
C SER A 75 -9.54 -10.78 4.86
N PHE A 76 -10.25 -9.68 5.11
CA PHE A 76 -10.09 -8.71 6.20
C PHE A 76 -11.39 -8.54 7.03
N ARG A 77 -12.49 -9.23 6.67
CA ARG A 77 -13.76 -9.16 7.41
C ARG A 77 -13.64 -9.88 8.77
N GLY A 78 -14.01 -9.16 9.84
CA GLY A 78 -14.14 -9.71 11.20
C GLY A 78 -12.98 -9.47 12.15
N ASN A 79 -12.15 -8.44 11.92
CA ASN A 79 -11.24 -7.91 12.94
C ASN A 79 -11.78 -6.56 13.46
N SER A 80 -12.83 -6.64 14.26
CA SER A 80 -13.28 -5.56 15.14
C SER A 80 -12.09 -5.09 15.98
N ALA A 81 -11.89 -3.78 16.08
CA ALA A 81 -10.79 -3.11 16.78
C ALA A 81 -10.40 -3.84 18.09
N GLY A 82 -9.33 -4.65 18.04
CA GLY A 82 -8.91 -5.45 19.20
C GLY A 82 -8.05 -6.66 18.89
N GLY A 83 -8.04 -7.16 17.64
CA GLY A 83 -7.19 -8.28 17.25
C GLY A 83 -5.70 -7.99 17.48
N ASN A 84 -5.06 -8.80 18.32
CA ASN A 84 -3.61 -8.79 18.49
C ASN A 84 -2.94 -8.94 17.11
N ILE A 85 -1.82 -8.27 16.88
CA ILE A 85 -0.99 -8.41 15.66
C ILE A 85 -0.56 -9.87 15.43
N HIS A 86 -0.62 -10.69 16.47
CA HIS A 86 -0.36 -12.14 16.50
C HIS A 86 -1.62 -12.99 16.30
N THR A 87 -2.77 -12.41 15.97
CA THR A 87 -3.96 -13.21 15.64
C THR A 87 -3.80 -13.87 14.28
N GLY A 88 -4.24 -15.13 14.15
CA GLY A 88 -4.17 -15.91 12.91
C GLY A 88 -4.62 -15.13 11.68
N LYS A 89 -5.65 -14.28 11.79
CA LYS A 89 -6.16 -13.49 10.66
C LYS A 89 -5.14 -12.54 10.00
N ASN A 90 -4.30 -11.81 10.76
CA ASN A 90 -3.29 -10.95 10.12
C ASN A 90 -2.26 -11.79 9.36
N LEU A 91 -1.93 -12.96 9.90
CA LEU A 91 -1.04 -13.96 9.31
C LEU A 91 -1.67 -14.56 8.06
N ASP A 92 -2.93 -14.96 8.11
CA ASP A 92 -3.68 -15.50 6.98
C ASP A 92 -3.78 -14.48 5.84
N THR A 93 -4.06 -13.21 6.17
CA THR A 93 -4.10 -12.12 5.19
C THR A 93 -2.74 -11.92 4.51
N VAL A 94 -1.63 -11.88 5.27
CA VAL A 94 -0.30 -11.71 4.67
C VAL A 94 0.15 -12.95 3.90
N ALA A 95 -0.21 -14.15 4.34
CA ALA A 95 0.10 -15.40 3.65
C ALA A 95 -0.63 -15.49 2.31
N ALA A 96 -1.93 -15.19 2.28
CA ALA A 96 -2.69 -15.09 1.05
C ALA A 96 -2.07 -14.04 0.11
N ALA A 97 -1.71 -12.87 0.63
CA ALA A 97 -1.06 -11.82 -0.16
C ALA A 97 0.34 -12.21 -0.64
N ALA A 98 1.08 -12.99 0.14
CA ALA A 98 2.41 -13.50 -0.21
C ALA A 98 2.35 -14.44 -1.42
N THR A 99 1.35 -15.33 -1.50
CA THR A 99 1.16 -16.20 -2.67
C THR A 99 1.01 -15.38 -3.96
N TYR A 100 0.16 -14.35 -3.95
CA TYR A 100 0.01 -13.47 -5.11
C TYR A 100 1.26 -12.63 -5.40
N GLN A 101 1.99 -12.21 -4.36
CA GLN A 101 3.23 -11.48 -4.52
C GLN A 101 4.31 -12.35 -5.18
N ILE A 102 4.42 -13.62 -4.78
CA ILE A 102 5.32 -14.59 -5.40
C ILE A 102 4.94 -14.77 -6.87
N GLU A 103 3.64 -14.98 -7.16
CA GLU A 103 3.16 -15.11 -8.54
C GLU A 103 3.49 -13.87 -9.39
N TYR A 104 3.31 -12.67 -8.84
CA TYR A 104 3.65 -11.41 -9.48
C TYR A 104 5.14 -11.30 -9.81
N VAL A 105 6.00 -11.51 -8.80
CA VAL A 105 7.46 -11.37 -8.96
C VAL A 105 8.01 -12.44 -9.90
N SER A 106 7.51 -13.67 -9.83
CA SER A 106 7.92 -14.76 -10.72
C SER A 106 7.45 -14.58 -12.17
N ASN A 107 6.36 -13.84 -12.42
CA ASN A 107 5.78 -13.62 -13.75
C ASN A 107 5.84 -12.15 -14.21
N PHE A 108 6.88 -11.41 -13.79
CA PHE A 108 7.05 -9.94 -13.89
C PHE A 108 6.67 -9.32 -15.25
N GLN A 109 6.66 -10.09 -16.34
CA GLN A 109 6.34 -9.62 -17.68
C GLN A 109 4.85 -9.64 -18.08
N LYS A 110 3.92 -10.21 -17.30
CA LYS A 110 2.53 -10.41 -17.76
C LYS A 110 1.43 -9.72 -16.94
N ASN A 111 1.60 -9.54 -15.62
CA ASN A 111 0.51 -9.14 -14.75
C ASN A 111 0.90 -8.01 -13.79
N SER A 112 0.07 -6.98 -13.65
CA SER A 112 0.17 -6.06 -12.51
C SER A 112 -0.53 -6.67 -11.29
N PRO A 113 -0.20 -6.27 -10.05
CA PRO A 113 -0.92 -6.74 -8.86
C PRO A 113 -2.44 -6.51 -8.99
N ILE A 114 -2.84 -5.37 -9.56
CA ILE A 114 -4.23 -5.04 -9.84
C ILE A 114 -4.90 -6.12 -10.72
N LYS A 115 -4.24 -6.56 -11.81
CA LYS A 115 -4.79 -7.60 -12.69
C LYS A 115 -4.89 -8.97 -12.00
N LEU A 116 -3.89 -9.36 -11.20
CA LEU A 116 -3.88 -10.65 -10.49
C LEU A 116 -5.07 -10.78 -9.52
N TYR A 117 -5.44 -9.70 -8.85
CA TYR A 117 -6.59 -9.67 -7.95
C TYR A 117 -7.93 -9.50 -8.67
N GLY A 118 -7.95 -9.53 -10.00
CA GLY A 118 -9.15 -9.32 -10.81
C GLY A 118 -9.78 -7.95 -10.58
N LEU A 119 -8.98 -6.95 -10.22
CA LEU A 119 -9.38 -5.56 -10.19
C LEU A 119 -9.24 -4.98 -11.61
N LYS A 120 -10.27 -4.27 -12.06
CA LYS A 120 -10.28 -3.64 -13.37
C LYS A 120 -9.90 -2.17 -13.21
N PRO A 121 -8.77 -1.71 -13.77
CA PRO A 121 -8.46 -0.30 -13.88
C PRO A 121 -9.62 0.39 -14.60
N LEU A 122 -10.04 1.53 -14.07
CA LEU A 122 -11.08 2.33 -14.69
C LEU A 122 -10.42 3.41 -15.52
N SER A 123 -10.86 3.56 -16.77
CA SER A 123 -10.46 4.64 -17.68
C SER A 123 -11.19 5.96 -17.36
N TYR A 124 -11.47 6.25 -16.07
CA TYR A 124 -12.10 7.52 -15.68
C TYR A 124 -11.30 8.68 -16.27
N PRO A 125 -11.99 9.73 -16.75
CA PRO A 125 -11.44 10.61 -17.77
C PRO A 125 -10.12 11.19 -17.28
N ASP A 126 -9.19 11.38 -18.20
CA ASP A 126 -8.02 12.25 -18.04
C ASP A 126 -8.34 13.35 -17.02
N GLY A 127 -7.78 13.25 -15.80
CA GLY A 127 -8.25 14.07 -14.69
C GLY A 127 -8.24 13.36 -13.35
N ASN A 128 -7.12 12.77 -12.97
CA ASN A 128 -6.63 13.13 -11.65
C ASN A 128 -5.63 14.24 -11.94
N ASP A 129 -6.00 15.49 -11.70
CA ASP A 129 -5.06 16.61 -11.75
C ASP A 129 -4.10 16.43 -10.57
N VAL A 130 -3.20 15.45 -10.70
CA VAL A 130 -2.05 15.34 -9.82
C VAL A 130 -1.34 16.66 -9.93
N LEU A 131 -1.15 17.32 -8.79
CA LEU A 131 -0.47 18.61 -8.80
C LEU A 131 1.00 18.36 -9.05
N VAL A 132 1.40 18.47 -10.32
CA VAL A 132 2.78 18.35 -10.76
C VAL A 132 3.49 19.66 -10.42
N THR A 133 4.44 19.59 -9.49
CA THR A 133 5.22 20.76 -9.08
C THR A 133 6.46 20.96 -9.94
N LYS A 134 7.00 19.87 -10.49
CA LYS A 134 8.23 19.91 -11.27
C LYS A 134 8.30 18.78 -12.28
N MET A 135 8.83 19.09 -13.46
CA MET A 135 9.19 18.11 -14.47
C MET A 135 10.70 18.10 -14.67
N THR A 136 11.33 16.95 -14.41
CA THR A 136 12.76 16.76 -14.60
C THR A 136 12.99 15.79 -15.76
N PRO A 137 13.66 16.18 -16.86
CA PRO A 137 13.98 15.25 -17.93
C PRO A 137 14.90 14.14 -17.42
N PHE A 138 14.66 12.90 -17.87
CA PHE A 138 15.53 11.77 -17.56
C PHE A 138 15.88 10.99 -18.83
N GLN A 139 17.02 10.31 -18.74
CA GLN A 139 17.43 9.29 -19.69
C GLN A 139 17.96 8.12 -18.89
N ARG A 140 17.44 6.91 -19.13
CA ARG A 140 17.94 5.68 -18.50
C ARG A 140 18.12 4.58 -19.53
N THR A 141 19.12 3.74 -19.30
CA THR A 141 19.31 2.52 -20.07
C THR A 141 18.66 1.37 -19.31
N THR A 142 17.67 0.74 -19.93
CA THR A 142 17.01 -0.45 -19.40
C THR A 142 17.97 -1.65 -19.38
N MET A 143 17.62 -2.72 -18.66
CA MET A 143 18.41 -3.95 -18.63
C MET A 143 18.59 -4.59 -20.02
N SER A 144 17.68 -4.34 -20.96
CA SER A 144 17.78 -4.81 -22.35
C SER A 144 18.61 -3.89 -23.26
N GLY A 145 19.27 -2.87 -22.70
CA GLY A 145 20.09 -1.91 -23.46
C GLY A 145 19.30 -0.80 -24.17
N TYR A 146 17.97 -0.79 -24.05
CA TYR A 146 17.14 0.27 -24.64
C TYR A 146 17.25 1.57 -23.83
N VAL A 147 17.47 2.68 -24.51
CA VAL A 147 17.53 4.02 -23.91
C VAL A 147 16.14 4.61 -23.86
N GLU A 148 15.58 4.66 -22.66
CA GLU A 148 14.30 5.32 -22.38
C GLU A 148 14.54 6.78 -22.01
N ARG A 149 13.76 7.68 -22.61
CA ARG A 149 13.78 9.12 -22.34
C ARG A 149 12.38 9.56 -21.95
N GLY A 150 12.28 10.50 -21.01
CA GLY A 150 11.00 11.07 -20.62
C GLY A 150 11.15 12.18 -19.60
N PHE A 151 10.05 12.50 -18.92
CA PHE A 151 10.02 13.48 -17.84
C PHE A 151 9.57 12.79 -16.54
N LEU A 152 10.35 12.94 -15.48
CA LEU A 152 9.93 12.66 -14.12
C LEU A 152 9.02 13.81 -13.67
N ARG A 153 7.75 13.52 -13.40
CA ARG A 153 6.81 14.46 -12.80
C ARG A 153 6.86 14.28 -11.29
N GLU A 154 7.37 15.27 -10.57
CA GLU A 154 7.31 15.34 -9.11
C GLU A 154 5.91 15.84 -8.72
N ILE A 155 5.21 15.06 -7.91
CA ILE A 155 3.82 15.32 -7.54
C ILE A 155 3.75 15.77 -6.07
N GLU A 156 2.97 16.82 -5.83
CA GLU A 156 2.59 17.23 -4.48
C GLU A 156 1.65 16.19 -3.86
N VAL A 157 2.17 15.46 -2.87
CA VAL A 157 1.54 14.25 -2.33
C VAL A 157 0.20 14.52 -1.66
N LEU A 158 0.16 15.46 -0.71
CA LEU A 158 -1.05 15.75 0.08
C LEU A 158 -2.25 16.15 -0.80
N PRO A 159 -2.15 17.21 -1.63
CA PRO A 159 -3.30 17.62 -2.44
C PRO A 159 -3.67 16.57 -3.49
N SER A 160 -2.71 15.81 -4.04
CA SER A 160 -3.02 14.76 -5.00
C SER A 160 -3.76 13.58 -4.38
N ILE A 161 -3.43 13.20 -3.13
CA ILE A 161 -4.18 12.17 -2.40
C ILE A 161 -5.57 12.68 -2.01
N LEU A 162 -5.69 13.94 -1.59
CA LEU A 162 -6.97 14.57 -1.29
C LEU A 162 -7.88 14.53 -2.51
N ASN A 163 -7.39 15.05 -3.65
CA ASN A 163 -8.09 15.03 -4.93
C ASN A 163 -8.51 13.61 -5.31
N ALA A 164 -7.58 12.65 -5.21
CA ALA A 164 -7.88 11.26 -5.53
C ALA A 164 -8.96 10.62 -4.64
N CYS A 165 -9.18 11.15 -3.45
CA CYS A 165 -10.18 10.69 -2.50
C CYS A 165 -11.50 11.47 -2.57
N GLU A 166 -11.58 12.55 -3.34
CA GLU A 166 -12.81 13.33 -3.47
C GLU A 166 -13.95 12.52 -4.10
N ARG A 167 -15.19 12.91 -3.81
CA ARG A 167 -16.39 12.25 -4.36
C ARG A 167 -16.47 12.35 -5.89
N GLU A 168 -15.82 13.34 -6.48
CA GLU A 168 -15.80 13.53 -7.93
C GLU A 168 -14.98 12.44 -8.61
N HIS A 169 -13.86 12.04 -8.02
CA HIS A 169 -12.94 11.06 -8.57
C HIS A 169 -13.17 9.64 -8.01
N LEU A 170 -13.28 9.50 -6.68
CA LEU A 170 -13.53 8.24 -6.01
C LEU A 170 -15.02 8.05 -5.73
N LYS A 171 -15.77 7.52 -6.71
CA LYS A 171 -17.21 7.23 -6.56
C LYS A 171 -17.50 6.13 -5.53
N MET A 172 -18.72 6.12 -4.99
CA MET A 172 -19.21 5.08 -4.07
C MET A 172 -19.06 3.67 -4.65
N GLY A 173 -18.68 2.72 -3.80
CA GLY A 173 -18.41 1.34 -4.16
C GLY A 173 -17.11 1.12 -4.92
N ARG A 174 -16.23 2.13 -5.00
CA ARG A 174 -14.96 2.07 -5.75
C ARG A 174 -13.77 2.39 -4.87
N GLY A 175 -12.61 2.10 -5.42
CA GLY A 175 -11.33 2.20 -4.75
C GLY A 175 -10.29 2.83 -5.66
N VAL A 176 -9.25 3.38 -5.05
CA VAL A 176 -8.05 3.84 -5.71
C VAL A 176 -6.86 3.14 -5.06
N TYR A 177 -6.05 2.53 -5.89
CA TYR A 177 -4.72 2.02 -5.55
C TYR A 177 -3.72 3.15 -5.74
N ILE A 178 -2.88 3.39 -4.75
CA ILE A 178 -1.89 4.47 -4.77
C ILE A 178 -0.52 3.86 -4.51
N SER A 179 0.38 3.96 -5.50
CA SER A 179 1.77 3.51 -5.40
C SER A 179 2.73 4.69 -5.37
N PHE A 180 3.72 4.63 -4.49
CA PHE A 180 4.66 5.72 -4.27
C PHE A 180 6.00 5.21 -3.73
N THR A 181 7.00 6.08 -3.69
CA THR A 181 8.32 5.77 -3.15
C THR A 181 8.49 6.40 -1.78
N LEU A 182 8.95 5.61 -0.81
CA LEU A 182 9.47 6.08 0.46
C LEU A 182 10.96 6.37 0.31
N ARG A 183 11.33 7.64 0.16
CA ARG A 183 12.74 8.07 0.12
C ARG A 183 13.27 8.16 1.54
N SER A 184 14.38 7.48 1.84
CA SER A 184 15.01 7.62 3.15
C SER A 184 15.57 9.04 3.31
N THR A 185 15.33 9.64 4.47
CA THR A 185 15.96 10.90 4.89
C THR A 185 17.10 10.69 5.87
N VAL A 186 17.41 9.43 6.20
CA VAL A 186 18.48 9.04 7.12
C VAL A 186 19.60 8.37 6.32
N GLU A 187 20.83 8.83 6.54
CA GLU A 187 22.02 8.29 5.89
C GLU A 187 22.17 6.78 6.16
N GLY A 188 22.51 6.00 5.14
CA GLY A 188 22.65 4.55 5.22
C GLY A 188 21.35 3.75 5.30
N LYS A 189 20.19 4.41 5.49
CA LYS A 189 18.88 3.74 5.48
C LYS A 189 18.33 3.67 4.05
N GLN A 190 17.84 2.50 3.65
CA GLN A 190 17.30 2.30 2.31
C GLN A 190 15.83 2.72 2.21
N GLY A 191 15.48 3.35 1.09
CA GLY A 191 14.11 3.59 0.66
C GLY A 191 13.53 2.42 -0.12
N GLY A 192 12.27 2.55 -0.55
CA GLY A 192 11.61 1.51 -1.33
C GLY A 192 10.22 1.92 -1.83
N GLY A 193 9.67 1.11 -2.74
CA GLY A 193 8.28 1.27 -3.19
C GLY A 193 7.30 0.89 -2.08
N HIS A 194 6.19 1.62 -1.98
CA HIS A 194 5.08 1.33 -1.09
C HIS A 194 3.75 1.51 -1.82
N ALA A 195 2.71 0.85 -1.32
CA ALA A 195 1.37 0.95 -1.86
C ALA A 195 0.33 1.01 -0.75
N VAL A 196 -0.68 1.85 -0.98
CA VAL A 196 -1.83 2.08 -0.09
C VAL A 196 -3.11 2.13 -0.92
N GLY A 197 -4.25 2.02 -0.25
CA GLY A 197 -5.55 2.03 -0.91
C GLY A 197 -6.53 2.95 -0.23
N ALA A 198 -7.36 3.64 -1.00
CA ALA A 198 -8.56 4.28 -0.50
C ALA A 198 -9.81 3.64 -1.12
N TYR A 199 -10.90 3.59 -0.36
CA TYR A 199 -12.18 3.03 -0.79
C TYR A 199 -13.33 3.89 -0.28
N ARG A 200 -14.25 4.24 -1.17
CA ARG A 200 -15.50 4.90 -0.79
C ARG A 200 -16.61 3.87 -0.74
N SER A 201 -17.19 3.67 0.43
CA SER A 201 -18.29 2.72 0.63
C SER A 201 -19.57 3.13 -0.09
N ARG A 202 -20.50 2.17 -0.23
CA ARG A 202 -21.85 2.44 -0.77
C ARG A 202 -22.68 3.36 0.11
N GLY A 203 -22.33 3.50 1.39
CA GLY A 203 -22.88 4.51 2.31
C GLY A 203 -22.02 5.78 2.39
N ASP A 204 -21.22 6.04 1.36
CA ASP A 204 -20.40 7.26 1.17
C ASP A 204 -19.33 7.56 2.23
N LYS A 205 -18.98 6.58 3.07
CA LYS A 205 -17.84 6.69 3.99
C LYS A 205 -16.52 6.40 3.28
N LEU A 206 -15.49 7.21 3.55
CA LEU A 206 -14.12 7.03 3.06
C LEU A 206 -13.31 6.14 4.01
N TYR A 207 -12.67 5.13 3.45
CA TYR A 207 -11.74 4.26 4.15
C TYR A 207 -10.37 4.34 3.51
N PHE A 208 -9.33 4.27 4.33
CA PHE A 208 -7.93 4.24 3.89
C PHE A 208 -7.21 3.05 4.51
N PHE A 209 -6.41 2.36 3.70
CA PHE A 209 -5.60 1.23 4.10
C PHE A 209 -4.14 1.48 3.76
N ASP A 210 -3.29 1.31 4.77
CA ASP A 210 -1.84 1.24 4.65
C ASP A 210 -1.36 0.05 5.47
N SER A 211 -0.61 -0.87 4.86
CA SER A 211 -0.16 -2.09 5.52
C SER A 211 0.79 -1.84 6.70
N ASN A 212 1.37 -0.66 6.85
CA ASN A 212 2.20 -0.35 8.02
C ASN A 212 1.38 0.01 9.26
N CYS A 213 0.12 0.41 9.10
CA CYS A 213 -0.71 0.86 10.21
C CYS A 213 -2.09 0.19 10.27
N GLY A 214 -2.71 -0.14 9.13
CA GLY A 214 -3.97 -0.85 8.96
C GLY A 214 -5.05 0.01 8.27
N VAL A 215 -6.32 -0.23 8.61
CA VAL A 215 -7.47 0.48 8.02
C VAL A 215 -7.99 1.56 8.95
N TYR A 216 -8.35 2.70 8.37
CA TYR A 216 -9.01 3.82 9.02
C TYR A 216 -10.29 4.19 8.27
N HIS A 217 -11.30 4.62 9.02
CA HIS A 217 -12.43 5.38 8.52
C HIS A 217 -12.08 6.86 8.67
N VAL A 218 -11.95 7.56 7.54
CA VAL A 218 -11.40 8.92 7.47
C VAL A 218 -12.56 9.91 7.50
N ALA A 219 -12.67 10.65 8.61
CA ALA A 219 -13.72 11.66 8.81
C ALA A 219 -13.25 13.06 8.38
N ASP A 220 -11.97 13.38 8.63
CA ASP A 220 -11.31 14.61 8.20
C ASP A 220 -10.14 14.25 7.26
N PRO A 221 -10.36 14.23 5.92
CA PRO A 221 -9.34 13.82 4.96
C PRO A 221 -8.07 14.67 5.01
N TYR A 222 -8.18 15.99 5.14
CA TYR A 222 -7.02 16.89 5.12
C TYR A 222 -6.09 16.59 6.29
N SER A 223 -6.61 16.69 7.52
CA SER A 223 -5.81 16.46 8.72
C SER A 223 -5.30 15.03 8.80
N PHE A 224 -6.09 14.04 8.35
CA PHE A 224 -5.67 12.65 8.32
C PHE A 224 -4.48 12.42 7.38
N PHE A 225 -4.55 12.90 6.13
CA PHE A 225 -3.48 12.66 5.17
C PHE A 225 -2.21 13.46 5.48
N ASP A 226 -2.34 14.69 5.99
CA ASP A 226 -1.20 15.45 6.47
C ASP A 226 -0.49 14.73 7.63
N ALA A 227 -1.26 14.29 8.64
CA ALA A 227 -0.73 13.51 9.76
C ALA A 227 -0.09 12.19 9.30
N TRP A 228 -0.68 11.51 8.31
CA TRP A 228 -0.15 10.26 7.76
C TRP A 228 1.19 10.44 7.03
N ILE A 229 1.33 11.50 6.23
CA ILE A 229 2.61 11.87 5.60
C ILE A 229 3.65 12.18 6.69
N ASN A 230 3.25 12.94 7.72
CA ASN A 230 4.13 13.29 8.85
C ASN A 230 4.55 12.07 9.66
N CYS A 231 3.71 11.03 9.80
CA CYS A 231 4.12 9.77 10.43
C CYS A 231 5.31 9.13 9.72
N TYR A 232 5.34 9.12 8.38
CA TYR A 232 6.49 8.63 7.61
C TYR A 232 7.73 9.51 7.80
N LYS A 233 7.55 10.83 7.77
CA LYS A 233 8.62 11.80 8.00
C LYS A 233 9.31 11.57 9.35
N ASN A 234 8.51 11.37 10.39
CA ASN A 234 8.99 11.13 11.76
C ASN A 234 9.78 9.83 11.92
N ILE A 235 9.56 8.83 11.07
CA ILE A 235 10.34 7.59 11.05
C ILE A 235 11.48 7.63 10.02
N GLY A 236 11.81 8.80 9.46
CA GLY A 236 12.95 8.99 8.56
C GLY A 236 12.66 8.64 7.10
N TYR A 237 11.42 8.81 6.65
CA TYR A 237 11.03 8.62 5.26
C TYR A 237 10.23 9.80 4.73
N GLU A 238 10.48 10.15 3.48
CA GLU A 238 9.66 11.10 2.74
C GLU A 238 8.80 10.35 1.72
N VAL A 239 7.50 10.65 1.70
CA VAL A 239 6.57 10.14 0.70
C VAL A 239 6.79 10.92 -0.58
N THR A 240 7.10 10.22 -1.67
CA THR A 240 7.34 10.82 -2.99
C THR A 240 6.53 10.07 -4.05
N ILE A 241 5.76 10.79 -4.85
CA ILE A 241 5.05 10.23 -6.00
C ILE A 241 5.73 10.77 -7.25
N ASN A 242 6.31 9.86 -8.03
CA ASN A 242 6.90 10.18 -9.32
C ASN A 242 6.13 9.39 -10.37
N GLU A 243 5.49 10.06 -11.34
CA GLU A 243 4.88 9.37 -12.48
C GLU A 243 5.97 8.90 -13.44
N ASN A 244 6.61 7.77 -13.10
CA ASN A 244 7.31 6.81 -13.96
C ASN A 244 7.62 5.57 -13.11
N ASN A 245 7.56 4.36 -13.68
CA ASN A 245 7.68 3.05 -13.00
C ASN A 245 6.43 2.52 -12.26
N GLY A 246 5.22 2.87 -12.70
CA GLY A 246 4.00 2.32 -12.11
C GLY A 246 3.65 2.90 -10.72
N ASN A 247 4.31 3.97 -10.31
CA ASN A 247 3.89 4.87 -9.23
C ASN A 247 2.77 5.79 -9.72
N GLY A 248 1.83 6.13 -8.84
CA GLY A 248 0.70 7.01 -9.15
C GLY A 248 -0.61 6.46 -8.61
N PHE A 249 -1.70 6.92 -9.23
CA PHE A 249 -3.06 6.64 -8.80
C PHE A 249 -3.74 5.76 -9.83
N THR A 250 -4.30 4.63 -9.41
CA THR A 250 -5.09 3.75 -10.27
C THR A 250 -6.46 3.52 -9.66
N TYR A 251 -7.49 4.12 -10.25
CA TYR A 251 -8.87 3.86 -9.88
C TYR A 251 -9.26 2.46 -10.34
N VAL A 252 -9.91 1.70 -9.45
CA VAL A 252 -10.22 0.29 -9.67
C VAL A 252 -11.66 -0.05 -9.31
N LYS A 253 -12.20 -1.05 -10.00
CA LYS A 253 -13.46 -1.72 -9.69
C LYS A 253 -13.28 -3.23 -9.68
N GLY A 254 -13.90 -3.89 -8.71
CA GLY A 254 -13.85 -5.33 -8.47
C GLY A 254 -14.99 -6.09 -9.12
#